data_AF-A0A815VDA9-F1
#
_entry.id   AF-A0A815VDA9-F1
#
_cell.length_a   1.000
_cell.length_b   1.000
_cell.length_c   1.000
_cell.angle_alpha   90.00
_cell.angle_beta   90.00
_cell.angle_gamma   90.00
#
_symmetry.space_group_name_H-M   'P 1'
#
loop_
_entity.id
_entity.type
_entity.pdbx_description
1 polymer ?
#
loop_
_entity_poly.entity_id
_entity_poly.type
_entity_poly.pdbx_seq_one_letter_code
_entity_poly.pdbx_strand_id
1 'polypeptide(L)'
;GSPYFAYVLSSIPAHYNFTVSNLEKALSGYFKIEHFQSVSLNDTRINRELRTASIHQQSNLLSHIDMWLNFSSRSDHEYADNDWCFIFEDDVNIVDLKVHFPQIYSKWNYSNPRHSLRGIIDQALKLAELDGVLYLGTCGPEYPKNNSKIIYTSDNLFEFRRGSYFCSHAIAYKKWRLKTLWSNYSVYQPIAEYKGVDGIAKTYQIIEKKLPLSVASNIHWPPSTGHFGFFYQDRAVIKSTINAGR
;
A
#
# COMPACT_ATOMS: atom_id res chain seq x y z
N GLY A 1 21.14 4.59 5.97
CA GLY A 1 20.02 4.69 6.92
C GLY A 1 19.47 3.30 7.15
N SER A 2 18.93 3.04 8.33
CA SER A 2 18.27 1.77 8.64
C SER A 2 17.11 1.51 7.66
N PRO A 3 16.85 0.25 7.29
CA PRO A 3 15.73 -0.08 6.43
C PRO A 3 14.40 0.25 7.12
N TYR A 4 13.39 0.61 6.34
CA TYR A 4 12.02 0.75 6.82
C TYR A 4 11.46 -0.61 7.20
N PHE A 5 10.59 -0.65 8.20
CA PHE A 5 9.92 -1.90 8.55
C PHE A 5 8.77 -2.19 7.58
N ALA A 6 8.61 -3.45 7.18
CA ALA A 6 7.53 -3.87 6.29
C ALA A 6 6.95 -5.22 6.69
N TYR A 7 5.63 -5.36 6.61
CA TYR A 7 4.95 -6.65 6.57
C TYR A 7 4.57 -7.03 5.15
N VAL A 8 4.71 -8.32 4.85
CA VAL A 8 4.00 -8.95 3.73
C VAL A 8 2.89 -9.83 4.30
N LEU A 9 1.65 -9.51 4.00
CA LEU A 9 0.46 -10.25 4.37
C LEU A 9 0.21 -11.38 3.36
N SER A 10 0.36 -12.63 3.79
CA SER A 10 0.14 -13.79 2.93
C SER A 10 -0.38 -14.99 3.71
N SER A 11 -1.27 -15.76 3.07
CA SER A 11 -1.70 -17.08 3.55
C SER A 11 -0.86 -18.22 2.98
N ILE A 12 -0.07 -17.97 1.92
CA ILE A 12 0.66 -18.99 1.15
C ILE A 12 2.15 -18.64 1.14
N PRO A 13 3.05 -19.46 1.72
CA PRO A 13 4.48 -19.16 1.79
C PRO A 13 5.13 -18.86 0.43
N ALA A 14 4.67 -19.50 -0.64
CA ALA A 14 5.17 -19.24 -1.99
C ALA A 14 4.87 -17.81 -2.47
N HIS A 15 3.69 -17.28 -2.14
CA HIS A 15 3.31 -15.91 -2.53
C HIS A 15 4.09 -14.89 -1.70
N TYR A 16 4.22 -15.10 -0.39
CA TYR A 16 5.11 -14.31 0.47
C TYR A 16 6.53 -14.19 -0.13
N ASN A 17 7.15 -15.33 -0.46
CA ASN A 17 8.49 -15.36 -1.03
C ASN A 17 8.58 -14.63 -2.38
N PHE A 18 7.54 -14.73 -3.21
CA PHE A 18 7.46 -14.03 -4.47
C PHE A 18 7.41 -12.51 -4.28
N THR A 19 6.53 -12.01 -3.41
CA THR A 19 6.41 -10.58 -3.08
C THR A 19 7.69 -10.03 -2.46
N VAL A 20 8.30 -10.76 -1.51
CA VAL A 20 9.61 -10.40 -0.93
C VAL A 20 10.69 -10.29 -2.01
N SER A 21 10.78 -11.29 -2.91
CA SER A 21 11.72 -11.25 -4.03
C SER A 21 11.49 -10.02 -4.92
N ASN A 22 10.24 -9.66 -5.20
CA ASN A 22 9.93 -8.48 -6.02
C ASN A 22 10.29 -7.18 -5.32
N LEU A 23 10.03 -7.07 -4.01
CA LEU A 23 10.42 -5.93 -3.19
C LEU A 23 11.94 -5.79 -3.12
N GLU A 24 12.68 -6.86 -2.83
CA GLU A 24 14.15 -6.84 -2.75
C GLU A 24 14.79 -6.56 -4.11
N LYS A 25 14.19 -7.05 -5.21
CA LYS A 25 14.62 -6.65 -6.54
C LYS A 25 14.40 -5.16 -6.72
N ALA A 26 13.19 -4.63 -6.57
CA ALA A 26 12.91 -3.23 -6.88
C ALA A 26 13.54 -2.22 -5.90
N LEU A 27 13.72 -2.60 -4.63
CA LEU A 27 14.03 -1.75 -3.49
C LEU A 27 14.99 -2.46 -2.52
N SER A 28 16.11 -2.97 -3.06
CA SER A 28 17.09 -3.75 -2.29
C SER A 28 17.55 -3.05 -1.00
N GLY A 29 17.41 -3.77 0.12
CA GLY A 29 17.80 -3.27 1.44
C GLY A 29 17.04 -2.04 1.91
N TYR A 30 15.92 -1.69 1.26
CA TYR A 30 15.06 -0.59 1.67
C TYR A 30 14.12 -0.99 2.80
N PHE A 31 13.75 -2.27 2.87
CA PHE A 31 12.85 -2.82 3.86
C PHE A 31 13.51 -3.91 4.71
N LYS A 32 13.11 -3.98 5.98
CA LYS A 32 13.23 -5.17 6.84
C LYS A 32 11.86 -5.83 6.81
N ILE A 33 11.75 -6.93 6.08
CA ILE A 33 10.46 -7.54 5.74
C ILE A 33 10.16 -8.71 6.68
N GLU A 34 9.00 -8.69 7.33
CA GLU A 34 8.46 -9.80 8.11
C GLU A 34 7.22 -10.39 7.44
N HIS A 35 7.02 -11.69 7.59
CA HIS A 35 5.80 -12.37 7.15
C HIS A 35 4.70 -12.16 8.20
N PHE A 36 3.54 -11.70 7.75
CA PHE A 36 2.32 -11.77 8.55
C PHE A 36 1.37 -12.81 7.94
N GLN A 37 1.04 -13.85 8.70
CA GLN A 37 0.13 -14.89 8.23
C GLN A 37 -1.31 -14.37 8.25
N SER A 38 -2.01 -14.48 7.12
CA SER A 38 -3.42 -14.08 7.05
C SER A 38 -4.30 -14.90 7.99
N VAL A 39 -5.29 -14.23 8.58
CA VAL A 39 -6.35 -14.85 9.37
C VAL A 39 -7.10 -15.86 8.52
N SER A 40 -7.19 -17.10 9.01
CA SER A 40 -7.84 -18.20 8.28
C SER A 40 -9.33 -17.93 8.06
N LEU A 41 -9.88 -18.42 6.95
CA LEU A 41 -11.31 -18.30 6.62
C LEU A 41 -12.23 -19.00 7.64
N ASN A 42 -11.68 -19.90 8.46
CA ASN A 42 -12.39 -20.58 9.54
C ASN A 42 -12.23 -19.92 10.92
N ASP A 43 -11.63 -18.73 11.00
CA ASP A 43 -11.51 -17.96 12.25
C ASP A 43 -12.89 -17.71 12.86
N THR A 44 -13.01 -17.89 14.18
CA THR A 44 -14.28 -17.80 14.91
C THR A 44 -14.89 -16.40 14.90
N ARG A 45 -14.11 -15.37 14.57
CA ARG A 45 -14.58 -13.98 14.43
C ARG A 45 -15.31 -13.74 13.11
N ILE A 46 -15.22 -14.66 12.15
CA ILE A 46 -15.80 -14.52 10.82
C ILE A 46 -17.23 -15.07 10.80
N ASN A 47 -18.17 -14.28 10.26
CA ASN A 47 -19.52 -14.75 10.02
C ASN A 47 -19.56 -15.66 8.78
N ARG A 48 -19.63 -16.97 9.03
CA ARG A 48 -19.63 -18.03 8.01
C ARG A 48 -20.98 -18.25 7.33
N GLU A 49 -22.05 -17.59 7.78
CA GLU A 49 -23.37 -17.64 7.12
C GLU A 49 -23.44 -16.71 5.90
N LEU A 50 -22.42 -15.89 5.68
CA LEU A 50 -22.32 -14.98 4.55
C LEU A 50 -21.81 -15.67 3.28
N ARG A 51 -21.93 -14.97 2.15
CA ARG A 51 -21.36 -15.41 0.87
C ARG A 51 -19.83 -15.50 0.98
N THR A 52 -19.22 -16.43 0.24
CA THR A 52 -17.75 -16.65 0.22
C THR A 52 -16.94 -15.35 0.04
N ALA A 53 -17.35 -14.47 -0.87
CA ALA A 53 -16.66 -13.19 -1.08
C ALA A 53 -16.63 -12.31 0.20
N SER A 54 -17.70 -12.31 0.98
CA SER A 54 -17.77 -11.59 2.26
C SER A 54 -16.93 -12.24 3.35
N ILE A 55 -16.82 -13.57 3.36
CA ILE A 55 -15.94 -14.32 4.26
C ILE A 55 -14.46 -13.93 4.00
N HIS A 56 -14.04 -13.91 2.73
CA HIS A 56 -12.69 -13.46 2.36
C HIS A 56 -12.43 -12.00 2.74
N GLN A 57 -13.41 -11.11 2.55
CA GLN A 57 -13.30 -9.72 2.96
C GLN A 57 -13.12 -9.54 4.47
N GLN A 58 -13.82 -10.34 5.28
CA GLN A 58 -13.65 -10.33 6.74
C GLN A 58 -12.29 -10.89 7.16
N SER A 59 -11.83 -11.98 6.54
CA SER A 59 -10.49 -12.53 6.78
C SER A 59 -9.39 -11.51 6.47
N ASN A 60 -9.46 -10.82 5.32
CA ASN A 60 -8.50 -9.77 4.98
C ASN A 60 -8.54 -8.62 6.00
N LEU A 61 -9.73 -8.15 6.37
CA LEU A 61 -9.93 -7.11 7.37
C LEU A 61 -9.30 -7.47 8.72
N LEU A 62 -9.61 -8.65 9.24
CA LEU A 62 -9.06 -9.14 10.49
C LEU A 62 -7.54 -9.29 10.42
N SER A 63 -7.01 -9.73 9.28
CA SER A 63 -5.56 -9.84 9.08
C SER A 63 -4.86 -8.48 9.18
N HIS A 64 -5.42 -7.44 8.55
CA HIS A 64 -4.90 -6.08 8.66
C HIS A 64 -4.96 -5.57 10.11
N ILE A 65 -6.07 -5.82 10.80
CA ILE A 65 -6.23 -5.43 12.22
C ILE A 65 -5.18 -6.13 13.09
N ASP A 66 -5.06 -7.45 13.01
CA ASP A 66 -4.14 -8.22 13.85
C ASP A 66 -2.68 -7.81 13.60
N MET A 67 -2.32 -7.54 12.34
CA MET A 67 -1.01 -7.03 11.95
C MET A 67 -0.73 -5.64 12.53
N TRP A 68 -1.71 -4.73 12.50
CA TRP A 68 -1.55 -3.38 13.06
C TRP A 68 -1.46 -3.40 14.58
N LEU A 69 -2.23 -4.27 15.26
CA LEU A 69 -2.13 -4.48 16.69
C LEU A 69 -0.76 -5.05 17.07
N ASN A 70 -0.25 -6.00 16.29
CA ASN A 70 1.11 -6.51 16.46
C ASN A 70 2.14 -5.38 16.33
N PHE A 71 2.10 -4.59 15.25
CA PHE A 71 3.06 -3.49 15.06
C PHE A 71 2.98 -2.40 16.15
N SER A 72 1.76 -2.00 16.51
CA SER A 72 1.53 -0.90 17.46
C SER A 72 1.92 -1.27 18.90
N SER A 73 1.88 -2.56 19.24
CA SER A 73 2.25 -3.09 20.57
C SER A 73 3.73 -3.41 20.73
N ARG A 74 4.51 -3.47 19.64
CA ARG A 74 5.97 -3.64 19.68
C ARG A 74 6.62 -2.55 20.52
N SER A 75 7.24 -2.93 21.63
CA SER A 75 7.95 -2.05 22.56
C SER A 75 9.47 -2.07 22.34
N ASP A 76 9.94 -2.99 21.50
CA ASP A 76 11.28 -3.08 20.97
C ASP A 76 11.67 -1.70 20.41
N HIS A 77 12.63 -1.05 21.10
CA HIS A 77 13.14 0.31 20.86
C HIS A 77 13.67 0.56 19.43
N GLU A 78 13.54 -0.41 18.53
CA GLU A 78 13.94 -0.36 17.13
C GLU A 78 13.03 0.56 16.29
N TYR A 79 11.76 0.78 16.72
CA TYR A 79 10.80 1.61 15.98
C TYR A 79 10.04 2.60 16.87
N ALA A 80 10.32 3.89 16.69
CA ALA A 80 9.67 5.00 17.35
C ALA A 80 8.22 5.18 16.88
N ASP A 81 7.39 5.90 17.66
CA ASP A 81 5.99 6.17 17.30
C ASP A 81 5.84 6.92 15.96
N ASN A 82 6.89 7.64 15.55
CA ASN A 82 6.94 8.38 14.29
C ASN A 82 7.47 7.57 13.09
N ASP A 83 7.88 6.32 13.30
CA ASP A 83 8.42 5.50 12.22
C ASP A 83 7.32 4.94 11.32
N TRP A 84 7.69 4.76 10.06
CA TRP A 84 6.83 4.23 9.01
C TRP A 84 6.90 2.70 8.98
N CYS A 85 5.73 2.07 8.99
CA CYS A 85 5.53 0.66 8.66
C CYS A 85 4.86 0.54 7.31
N PHE A 86 5.45 -0.28 6.46
CA PHE A 86 4.90 -0.64 5.16
C PHE A 86 4.13 -1.95 5.26
N ILE A 87 3.10 -2.09 4.43
CA ILE A 87 2.26 -3.26 4.34
C ILE A 87 2.08 -3.56 2.87
N PHE A 88 2.34 -4.81 2.51
CA PHE A 88 2.13 -5.35 1.19
C PHE A 88 1.29 -6.62 1.29
N GLU A 89 0.22 -6.73 0.51
CA GLU A 89 -0.46 -8.00 0.27
C GLU A 89 0.35 -8.83 -0.73
N ASP A 90 0.14 -10.14 -0.71
CA ASP A 90 0.93 -11.11 -1.49
C ASP A 90 0.62 -11.13 -2.99
N ASP A 91 -0.35 -10.33 -3.41
CA ASP A 91 -0.72 -10.06 -4.81
C ASP A 91 -0.17 -8.71 -5.33
N VAL A 92 0.60 -8.00 -4.51
CA VAL A 92 1.26 -6.75 -4.90
C VAL A 92 2.46 -7.00 -5.78
N ASN A 93 2.48 -6.27 -6.88
CA ASN A 93 3.51 -6.32 -7.89
C ASN A 93 4.00 -4.92 -8.23
N ILE A 94 5.20 -4.81 -8.82
CA ILE A 94 5.85 -3.53 -9.11
C ILE A 94 6.06 -3.40 -10.62
N VAL A 95 5.68 -2.25 -11.21
CA VAL A 95 5.70 -2.03 -12.66
C VAL A 95 7.12 -1.85 -13.20
N ASP A 96 7.60 -2.79 -14.03
CA ASP A 96 8.90 -2.62 -14.70
C ASP A 96 8.79 -1.62 -15.84
N LEU A 97 9.25 -0.40 -15.57
CA LEU A 97 9.27 0.67 -16.56
C LEU A 97 10.11 0.30 -17.79
N LYS A 98 11.16 -0.52 -17.65
CA LYS A 98 12.00 -0.93 -18.80
C LYS A 98 11.25 -1.82 -19.76
N VAL A 99 10.45 -2.74 -19.22
CA VAL A 99 9.70 -3.74 -19.99
C VAL A 99 8.43 -3.14 -20.55
N HIS A 100 7.67 -2.44 -19.70
CA HIS A 100 6.32 -1.97 -20.05
C HIS A 100 6.31 -0.56 -20.66
N PHE A 101 7.33 0.26 -20.37
CA PHE A 101 7.41 1.65 -20.83
C PHE A 101 8.82 2.06 -21.30
N PRO A 102 9.43 1.33 -22.25
CA PRO A 102 10.82 1.58 -22.69
C PRO A 102 11.08 3.00 -23.19
N GLN A 103 10.07 3.66 -23.76
CA GLN A 103 10.09 5.05 -24.22
C GLN A 103 10.13 6.08 -23.09
N ILE A 104 9.62 5.72 -21.91
CA ILE A 104 9.69 6.53 -20.69
C ILE A 104 11.00 6.19 -19.98
N TYR A 105 11.32 4.90 -19.86
CA TYR A 105 12.57 4.40 -19.29
C TYR A 105 13.81 5.05 -19.92
N SER A 106 13.86 5.20 -21.25
CA SER A 106 15.01 5.80 -21.95
C SER A 106 15.22 7.29 -21.68
N LYS A 107 14.18 8.00 -21.23
CA LYS A 107 14.24 9.41 -20.82
C LYS A 107 14.44 9.56 -19.31
N TRP A 108 14.35 8.46 -18.58
CA TRP A 108 14.44 8.40 -17.13
C TRP A 108 15.90 8.51 -16.70
N ASN A 109 16.24 9.55 -15.95
CA ASN A 109 17.60 9.68 -15.43
C ASN A 109 17.77 8.87 -14.14
N TYR A 110 18.06 7.57 -14.26
CA TYR A 110 18.28 6.67 -13.12
C TYR A 110 19.43 7.07 -12.19
N SER A 111 20.38 7.88 -12.69
CA SER A 111 21.46 8.41 -11.87
C SER A 111 21.01 9.51 -10.92
N ASN A 112 19.82 10.10 -11.15
CA ASN A 112 19.19 11.05 -10.23
C ASN A 112 18.44 10.27 -9.14
N PRO A 113 18.86 10.36 -7.86
CA PRO A 113 18.20 9.66 -6.77
C PRO A 113 16.72 10.02 -6.64
N ARG A 114 16.33 11.27 -6.99
CA ARG A 114 14.93 11.74 -6.96
C ARG A 114 14.04 11.08 -8.00
N HIS A 115 14.65 10.45 -9.00
CA HIS A 115 13.94 9.72 -10.05
C HIS A 115 13.95 8.21 -9.76
N SER A 116 14.73 7.72 -8.79
CA SER A 116 14.63 6.31 -8.39
C SER A 116 13.30 6.02 -7.67
N LEU A 117 12.79 4.77 -7.74
CA LEU A 117 11.61 4.34 -6.99
C LEU A 117 11.75 4.66 -5.49
N ARG A 118 12.94 4.41 -4.94
CA ARG A 118 13.30 4.79 -3.56
C ARG A 118 13.13 6.28 -3.30
N GLY A 119 13.68 7.13 -4.16
CA GLY A 119 13.58 8.58 -4.01
C GLY A 119 12.16 9.11 -4.13
N ILE A 120 11.32 8.48 -4.95
CA ILE A 120 9.92 8.84 -5.10
C ILE A 120 9.12 8.46 -3.85
N ILE A 121 9.37 7.26 -3.30
CA ILE A 121 8.78 6.86 -2.01
C ILE A 121 9.27 7.78 -0.89
N ASP A 122 10.56 8.08 -0.81
CA ASP A 122 11.12 9.00 0.19
C ASP A 122 10.51 10.41 0.08
N GLN A 123 10.26 10.91 -1.13
CA GLN A 123 9.56 12.18 -1.33
C GLN A 123 8.09 12.09 -0.88
N ALA A 124 7.41 10.99 -1.19
CA ALA A 124 6.03 10.75 -0.80
C ALA A 124 5.87 10.70 0.74
N LEU A 125 6.77 10.00 1.43
CA LEU A 125 6.79 9.92 2.89
C LEU A 125 6.93 11.30 3.52
N LYS A 126 7.85 12.15 3.00
CA LYS A 126 8.02 13.53 3.48
C LYS A 126 6.75 14.38 3.29
N LEU A 127 6.04 14.19 2.19
CA LEU A 127 4.79 14.90 1.92
C LEU A 127 3.61 14.38 2.76
N ALA A 128 3.65 13.11 3.16
CA ALA A 128 2.66 12.43 3.99
C ALA A 128 2.97 12.47 5.50
N GLU A 129 4.07 13.11 5.90
CA GLU A 129 4.65 13.07 7.25
C GLU A 129 3.65 13.47 8.35
N LEU A 130 2.85 14.51 8.10
CA LEU A 130 1.83 15.02 9.02
C LEU A 130 0.52 14.22 8.95
N ASP A 131 0.27 13.53 7.84
CA ASP A 131 -0.89 12.64 7.71
C ASP A 131 -0.63 11.34 8.45
N GLY A 132 0.60 10.83 8.42
CA GLY A 132 0.97 9.54 9.00
C GLY A 132 0.38 8.35 8.23
N VAL A 133 -0.03 8.56 6.97
CA VAL A 133 -0.50 7.52 6.05
C VAL A 133 -0.10 7.88 4.63
N LEU A 134 0.40 6.90 3.89
CA LEU A 134 0.80 7.01 2.50
C LEU A 134 0.29 5.81 1.71
N TYR A 135 -0.45 6.07 0.65
CA TYR A 135 -0.90 5.04 -0.28
C TYR A 135 0.05 4.88 -1.47
N LEU A 136 0.39 3.63 -1.81
CA LEU A 136 1.41 3.30 -2.83
C LEU A 136 0.84 2.94 -4.22
N GLY A 137 -0.48 3.00 -4.40
CA GLY A 137 -1.09 3.15 -5.74
C GLY A 137 -1.61 1.88 -6.43
N THR A 138 -2.11 0.88 -5.71
CA THR A 138 -2.52 -0.43 -6.25
C THR A 138 -3.88 -0.51 -6.96
N CYS A 139 -4.86 0.30 -6.57
CA CYS A 139 -6.24 0.27 -7.02
C CYS A 139 -6.82 1.69 -7.02
N GLY A 140 -7.14 2.20 -8.21
CA GLY A 140 -7.49 3.58 -8.55
C GLY A 140 -8.32 4.33 -7.50
N PRO A 141 -7.69 5.19 -6.68
CA PRO A 141 -8.40 5.96 -5.69
C PRO A 141 -9.33 6.98 -6.35
N GLU A 142 -10.43 7.28 -5.66
CA GLU A 142 -11.35 8.32 -6.08
C GLU A 142 -10.77 9.68 -5.73
N TYR A 143 -10.49 10.48 -6.75
CA TYR A 143 -9.96 11.83 -6.59
C TYR A 143 -11.09 12.87 -6.66
N PRO A 144 -11.35 13.63 -5.57
CA PRO A 144 -12.38 14.67 -5.60
C PRO A 144 -11.99 15.80 -6.56
N LYS A 145 -12.90 16.16 -7.48
CA LYS A 145 -12.67 17.18 -8.53
C LYS A 145 -12.13 18.52 -8.01
N ASN A 146 -12.51 18.92 -6.79
CA ASN A 146 -12.19 20.23 -6.22
C ASN A 146 -11.19 20.17 -5.05
N ASN A 147 -10.67 18.99 -4.69
CA ASN A 147 -9.90 18.84 -3.45
C ASN A 147 -8.66 17.95 -3.57
N SER A 148 -8.36 17.47 -4.77
CA SER A 148 -7.13 16.72 -5.02
C SER A 148 -5.99 17.70 -5.36
N LYS A 149 -5.22 18.13 -4.36
CA LYS A 149 -3.92 18.78 -4.63
C LYS A 149 -3.04 17.79 -5.39
N ILE A 150 -2.54 18.20 -6.55
CA ILE A 150 -1.62 17.42 -7.38
C ILE A 150 -0.24 18.05 -7.27
N ILE A 151 0.76 17.27 -6.88
CA ILE A 151 2.16 17.68 -6.85
C ILE A 151 2.89 16.76 -7.82
N TYR A 152 3.48 17.33 -8.87
CA TYR A 152 4.25 16.54 -9.84
C TYR A 152 5.69 16.37 -9.40
N THR A 153 6.29 15.23 -9.76
CA THR A 153 7.74 15.13 -9.84
C THR A 153 8.28 16.06 -10.93
N SER A 154 9.56 16.41 -10.87
CA SER A 154 10.17 17.39 -11.81
C SER A 154 10.07 16.99 -13.29
N ASP A 155 9.84 15.72 -13.57
CA ASP A 155 9.69 15.10 -14.89
C ASP A 155 8.23 14.82 -15.29
N ASN A 156 7.25 15.19 -14.45
CA ASN A 156 5.81 14.95 -14.64
C ASN A 156 5.42 13.46 -14.83
N LEU A 157 6.29 12.52 -14.43
CA LEU A 157 6.03 11.09 -14.56
C LEU A 157 5.21 10.54 -13.39
N PHE A 158 5.37 11.14 -12.20
CA PHE A 158 4.56 10.84 -11.04
C PHE A 158 3.81 12.06 -10.54
N GLU A 159 2.62 11.79 -10.04
CA GLU A 159 1.82 12.72 -9.29
C GLU A 159 1.62 12.21 -7.86
N PHE A 160 1.86 13.10 -6.91
CA PHE A 160 1.37 12.93 -5.55
C PHE A 160 0.02 13.60 -5.48
N ARG A 161 -1.01 12.79 -5.25
CA ARG A 161 -2.39 13.25 -5.27
C ARG A 161 -3.10 12.85 -4.01
N ARG A 162 -3.90 13.75 -3.46
CA ARG A 162 -4.80 13.44 -2.35
C ARG A 162 -6.12 12.90 -2.88
N GLY A 163 -6.51 11.73 -2.39
CA GLY A 163 -7.69 11.01 -2.86
C GLY A 163 -8.47 10.38 -1.72
N SER A 164 -9.38 9.49 -2.09
CA SER A 164 -10.23 8.71 -1.19
C SER A 164 -10.42 7.29 -1.76
N TYR A 165 -11.05 6.39 -1.01
CA TYR A 165 -11.38 5.04 -1.49
C TYR A 165 -10.16 4.22 -1.92
N PHE A 166 -9.13 4.16 -1.08
CA PHE A 166 -7.92 3.37 -1.34
C PHE A 166 -8.09 1.90 -0.96
N CYS A 167 -7.44 1.00 -1.67
CA CYS A 167 -7.30 -0.38 -1.19
C CYS A 167 -6.07 -0.47 -0.26
N SER A 168 -6.02 -1.45 0.63
CA SER A 168 -4.90 -1.65 1.57
C SER A 168 -3.73 -2.45 1.00
N HIS A 169 -3.82 -2.93 -0.25
CA HIS A 169 -2.86 -3.88 -0.80
C HIS A 169 -1.40 -3.40 -0.66
N ALA A 170 -1.12 -2.12 -0.94
CA ALA A 170 0.19 -1.52 -0.66
C ALA A 170 0.03 -0.15 -0.01
N ILE A 171 0.38 -0.07 1.28
CA ILE A 171 0.15 1.12 2.09
C ILE A 171 1.24 1.25 3.16
N ALA A 172 1.51 2.48 3.57
CA ALA A 172 2.39 2.77 4.69
C ALA A 172 1.67 3.64 5.73
N TYR A 173 1.94 3.36 7.00
CA TYR A 173 1.41 4.11 8.13
C TYR A 173 2.51 4.45 9.11
N LYS A 174 2.36 5.58 9.80
CA LYS A 174 3.08 5.82 11.03
C LYS A 174 2.45 5.05 12.18
N LYS A 175 3.29 4.57 13.10
CA LYS A 175 2.84 3.81 14.28
C LYS A 175 1.80 4.58 15.11
N TRP A 176 2.00 5.87 15.36
CA TRP A 176 1.02 6.68 16.10
C TRP A 176 -0.33 6.78 15.39
N ARG A 177 -0.34 6.78 14.05
CA ARG A 177 -1.59 6.90 13.27
C ARG A 177 -2.45 5.65 13.40
N LEU A 178 -1.81 4.46 13.41
CA LEU A 178 -2.52 3.19 13.62
C LEU A 178 -3.24 3.14 14.98
N LYS A 179 -2.60 3.65 16.04
CA LYS A 179 -3.21 3.75 17.38
C LYS A 179 -4.50 4.58 17.36
N THR A 180 -4.47 5.76 16.73
CA THR A 180 -5.64 6.66 16.62
C THR A 180 -6.75 6.07 15.77
N LEU A 181 -6.41 5.41 14.66
CA LEU A 181 -7.42 4.74 13.84
C LEU A 181 -8.16 3.69 14.68
N TRP A 182 -7.43 2.81 15.36
CA TRP A 182 -8.06 1.73 16.13
C TRP A 182 -8.95 2.20 17.28
N SER A 183 -8.57 3.26 18.02
CA SER A 183 -9.45 3.81 19.06
C SER A 183 -10.82 4.24 18.52
N ASN A 184 -10.92 4.51 17.22
CA ASN A 184 -12.17 4.85 16.54
C ASN A 184 -12.85 3.61 15.87
N TYR A 185 -12.09 2.56 15.50
CA TYR A 185 -12.63 1.34 14.88
C TYR A 185 -13.05 0.25 15.85
N SER A 186 -12.53 0.21 17.08
CA SER A 186 -12.85 -0.83 18.08
C SER A 186 -14.34 -0.90 18.45
N VAL A 187 -15.14 0.08 18.03
CA VAL A 187 -16.61 0.13 18.17
C VAL A 187 -17.34 -0.43 16.94
N TYR A 188 -16.69 -0.46 15.78
CA TYR A 188 -17.23 -1.06 14.56
C TYR A 188 -16.94 -2.56 14.54
N GLN A 189 -17.84 -3.32 15.15
CA GLN A 189 -17.93 -4.73 14.82
C GLN A 189 -18.21 -4.87 13.31
N PRO A 190 -17.67 -5.87 12.61
CA PRO A 190 -18.01 -6.17 11.22
C PRO A 190 -19.45 -6.73 11.16
N ILE A 191 -20.43 -5.89 11.48
CA ILE A 191 -21.86 -6.22 11.45
C ILE A 191 -22.46 -5.55 10.21
N ALA A 192 -23.08 -6.41 9.40
CA ALA A 192 -24.03 -6.12 8.33
C ALA A 192 -23.53 -5.25 7.16
N GLU A 193 -23.33 -5.92 6.02
CA GLU A 193 -23.33 -5.38 4.65
C GLU A 193 -22.21 -4.43 4.18
N TYR A 194 -21.34 -3.92 5.05
CA TYR A 194 -20.27 -3.00 4.61
C TYR A 194 -18.90 -3.67 4.33
N LYS A 195 -18.73 -4.01 3.04
CA LYS A 195 -17.52 -3.89 2.16
C LYS A 195 -16.11 -3.88 2.81
N GLY A 196 -15.52 -5.06 3.05
CA GLY A 196 -14.06 -5.36 3.12
C GLY A 196 -13.04 -4.34 3.65
N VAL A 197 -11.74 -4.56 3.35
CA VAL A 197 -10.65 -3.65 3.79
C VAL A 197 -10.76 -2.28 3.14
N ASP A 198 -11.31 -2.21 1.93
CA ASP A 198 -11.66 -0.95 1.24
C ASP A 198 -12.60 -0.07 2.09
N GLY A 199 -13.38 -0.68 3.00
CA GLY A 199 -14.19 0.00 4.00
C GLY A 199 -13.38 0.74 5.05
N ILE A 200 -12.18 0.28 5.43
CA ILE A 200 -11.27 0.99 6.35
C ILE A 200 -10.74 2.26 5.69
N ALA A 201 -10.35 2.21 4.42
CA ALA A 201 -9.87 3.41 3.73
C ALA A 201 -10.98 4.44 3.50
N LYS A 202 -12.22 3.99 3.26
CA LYS A 202 -13.41 4.87 3.28
C LYS A 202 -13.62 5.48 4.67
N THR A 203 -13.49 4.66 5.70
CA THR A 203 -13.70 5.10 7.08
C THR A 203 -12.58 6.05 7.54
N TYR A 204 -11.35 5.96 7.01
CA TYR A 204 -10.30 6.99 7.19
C TYR A 204 -10.79 8.37 6.73
N GLN A 205 -11.35 8.47 5.52
CA GLN A 205 -11.87 9.73 5.00
C GLN A 205 -13.07 10.23 5.82
N ILE A 206 -13.97 9.34 6.23
CA ILE A 206 -15.19 9.68 6.95
C ILE A 206 -14.88 10.17 8.38
N ILE A 207 -13.98 9.48 9.09
CA ILE A 207 -13.62 9.79 10.48
C ILE A 207 -12.69 10.99 10.55
N GLU A 208 -11.60 10.99 9.78
CA GLU A 208 -10.56 12.02 9.90
C GLU A 208 -10.89 13.28 9.07
N LYS A 209 -11.90 13.21 8.20
CA LYS A 209 -12.22 14.26 7.20
C LYS A 209 -11.00 14.68 6.37
N LYS A 210 -10.04 13.77 6.20
CA LYS A 210 -8.78 13.98 5.48
C LYS A 210 -8.66 13.06 4.28
N LEU A 211 -8.01 13.58 3.25
CA LEU A 211 -7.64 12.82 2.06
C LEU A 211 -6.16 12.43 2.21
N PRO A 212 -5.83 11.13 2.40
CA PRO A 212 -4.45 10.70 2.49
C PRO A 212 -3.74 10.90 1.16
N LEU A 213 -2.42 11.02 1.24
CA LEU A 213 -1.58 11.16 0.06
C LEU A 213 -1.46 9.81 -0.64
N SER A 214 -1.59 9.83 -1.96
CA SER A 214 -1.28 8.71 -2.83
C SER A 214 -0.18 9.08 -3.80
N VAL A 215 0.65 8.09 -4.13
CA VAL A 215 1.54 8.16 -5.29
C VAL A 215 0.84 7.48 -6.45
N ALA A 216 0.59 8.24 -7.51
CA ALA A 216 0.10 7.70 -8.77
C ALA A 216 1.10 8.07 -9.87
N SER A 217 1.27 7.19 -10.85
CA SER A 217 1.91 7.58 -12.09
C SER A 217 0.96 8.44 -12.91
N ASN A 218 1.54 9.32 -13.70
CA ASN A 218 0.83 10.05 -14.74
C ASN A 218 0.76 9.23 -16.05
N ILE A 219 1.03 7.93 -15.98
CA ILE A 219 1.09 7.06 -17.15
C ILE A 219 -0.22 6.26 -17.15
N HIS A 220 -0.96 6.34 -18.26
CA HIS A 220 -2.23 5.65 -18.45
C HIS A 220 -1.99 4.34 -19.19
N TRP A 221 -2.22 3.18 -18.55
CA TRP A 221 -2.08 1.90 -19.25
C TRP A 221 -2.92 0.74 -18.66
N PRO A 222 -3.70 0.00 -19.49
CA PRO A 222 -4.01 0.31 -20.89
C PRO A 222 -4.59 1.73 -21.08
N PRO A 223 -4.54 2.31 -22.30
CA PRO A 223 -4.83 3.74 -22.55
C PRO A 223 -6.21 4.24 -22.08
N SER A 224 -7.10 3.31 -21.72
CA SER A 224 -8.46 3.54 -21.21
C SER A 224 -8.63 3.28 -19.72
N THR A 225 -7.61 2.79 -19.01
CA THR A 225 -7.65 2.59 -17.55
C THR A 225 -6.99 3.77 -16.84
N GLY A 226 -7.49 4.10 -15.64
CA GLY A 226 -6.99 5.21 -14.83
C GLY A 226 -5.49 5.10 -14.49
N HIS A 227 -4.97 6.13 -13.84
CA HIS A 227 -3.60 6.24 -13.36
C HIS A 227 -3.13 4.96 -12.62
N PHE A 228 -1.97 4.40 -12.99
CA PHE A 228 -1.36 3.28 -12.24
C PHE A 228 -0.38 3.79 -11.18
N GLY A 229 -0.32 3.18 -10.00
CA GLY A 229 0.81 3.35 -9.08
C GLY A 229 2.01 2.47 -9.47
N PHE A 230 3.16 2.69 -8.85
CA PHE A 230 4.30 1.76 -8.98
C PHE A 230 3.97 0.36 -8.52
N PHE A 231 3.10 0.27 -7.51
CA PHE A 231 2.58 -0.97 -6.98
C PHE A 231 1.21 -1.20 -7.61
N TYR A 232 0.91 -2.42 -8.04
CA TYR A 232 -0.38 -2.83 -8.58
C TYR A 232 -0.75 -4.22 -8.09
N GLN A 233 -2.05 -4.52 -8.07
CA GLN A 233 -2.55 -5.85 -7.78
C GLN A 233 -2.50 -6.70 -9.07
N ASP A 234 -1.78 -7.83 -9.06
CA ASP A 234 -1.77 -8.73 -10.22
C ASP A 234 -3.09 -9.50 -10.30
N ARG A 235 -3.94 -9.10 -11.25
CA ARG A 235 -5.19 -9.79 -11.60
C ARG A 235 -5.05 -10.70 -12.82
N ALA A 236 -3.88 -11.32 -13.02
CA ALA A 236 -3.53 -12.25 -14.10
C ALA A 236 -3.35 -11.64 -15.51
N VAL A 237 -3.14 -10.32 -15.61
CA VAL A 237 -2.99 -9.62 -16.90
C VAL A 237 -1.62 -8.93 -17.06
N ILE A 238 -0.91 -8.64 -15.98
CA ILE A 238 0.34 -7.87 -16.02
C ILE A 238 1.48 -8.75 -15.53
N LYS A 239 2.45 -9.06 -16.40
CA LYS A 239 3.68 -9.73 -15.98
C LYS A 239 4.46 -8.81 -15.06
N SER A 240 4.40 -9.10 -13.76
CA SER A 240 5.28 -8.51 -12.76
C SER A 240 6.67 -9.07 -12.88
N THR A 241 7.60 -8.20 -13.20
CA THR A 241 9.03 -8.54 -13.22
C THR A 241 9.81 -7.25 -13.35
N ILE A 242 10.07 -6.53 -12.25
CA ILE A 242 11.20 -5.57 -12.27
C ILE A 242 12.46 -6.29 -11.87
N ASN A 243 13.41 -6.29 -12.79
CA ASN A 243 14.83 -6.49 -12.53
C ASN A 243 15.42 -5.15 -12.06
N ALA A 244 15.91 -5.02 -10.83
CA ALA A 244 16.91 -3.99 -10.55
C ALA A 244 18.30 -4.55 -10.80
N GLY A 245 19.05 -3.85 -11.65
CA GLY A 245 20.52 -3.85 -11.66
C GLY A 245 21.21 -5.18 -11.90
N ARG A 246 21.50 -5.46 -13.18
CA ARG A 246 22.88 -5.73 -13.58
C ARG A 246 23.26 -4.75 -14.69
#